data_AF-A0A9D8BGQ7-F1
#
_entry.id   AF-A0A9D8BGQ7-F1
#
_cell.length_a   1.000
_cell.length_b   1.000
_cell.length_c   1.000
_cell.angle_alpha   90.00
_cell.angle_beta   90.00
_cell.angle_gamma   90.00
#
_symmetry.space_group_name_H-M   'P 1'
#
loop_
_entity.id
_entity.type
_entity.pdbx_description
1 polymer ?
#
loop_
_entity_poly.entity_id
_entity_poly.type
_entity_poly.pdbx_seq_one_letter_code
_entity_poly.pdbx_strand_id
1 'polypeptide(L)'
;MQNSKAPCFVTEIDLQLAEKLKRDLVSQGFSIEKPVYTLFQAKKSGISVTLYTSGKLTVQGKGKEEFITYYLEPEILGNVSYSYPHAEVEKHARIGIDEAGKGDYFGPLCIGGLYVNGEEDIERLLKLGVKD
;
A
#
# COMPACT_ATOMS: atom_id res chain seq x y z
N MET A 1 -11.33 19.66 -9.01
CA MET A 1 -10.63 20.44 -7.96
C MET A 1 -9.42 19.62 -7.52
N GLN A 2 -8.20 20.10 -7.78
CA GLN A 2 -6.98 19.41 -7.35
C GLN A 2 -6.87 19.52 -5.83
N ASN A 3 -7.12 18.42 -5.12
CA ASN A 3 -6.95 18.33 -3.68
C ASN A 3 -5.43 18.34 -3.43
N SER A 4 -4.87 19.46 -2.95
CA SER A 4 -3.43 19.55 -2.69
C SER A 4 -3.09 18.69 -1.47
N LYS A 5 -2.53 17.50 -1.72
CA LYS A 5 -2.09 16.57 -0.66
C LYS A 5 -1.10 17.25 0.27
N ALA A 6 -1.35 17.14 1.59
CA ALA A 6 -0.62 17.83 2.65
C ALA A 6 0.91 17.67 2.51
N PRO A 7 1.74 18.69 2.80
CA PRO A 7 3.18 18.71 2.50
C PRO A 7 4.00 17.60 3.18
N CYS A 8 3.46 17.00 4.24
CA CYS A 8 4.04 15.91 5.00
C CYS A 8 3.00 14.79 5.14
N PHE A 9 3.40 13.56 4.84
CA PHE A 9 2.62 12.36 5.16
C PHE A 9 3.11 11.79 6.49
N VAL A 10 2.17 11.37 7.34
CA VAL A 10 2.44 10.85 8.67
C VAL A 10 1.61 9.60 8.85
N THR A 11 2.24 8.52 9.29
CA THR A 11 1.57 7.26 9.63
C THR A 11 2.28 6.61 10.81
N GLU A 12 1.70 5.54 11.34
CA GLU A 12 2.34 4.66 12.32
C GLU A 12 2.62 3.32 11.64
N ILE A 13 3.75 2.70 11.98
CA ILE A 13 4.13 1.37 11.51
C ILE A 13 4.56 0.50 12.69
N ASP A 14 4.43 -0.82 12.54
CA ASP A 14 5.02 -1.77 13.49
C ASP A 14 6.55 -1.65 13.46
N LEU A 15 7.15 -1.51 14.64
CA LEU A 15 8.59 -1.44 14.81
C LEU A 15 9.32 -2.70 14.34
N GLN A 16 8.65 -3.84 14.24
CA GLN A 16 9.21 -5.06 13.61
C GLN A 16 9.59 -4.84 12.14
N LEU A 17 8.90 -3.92 11.44
CA LEU A 17 9.19 -3.57 10.05
C LEU A 17 10.34 -2.56 9.90
N ALA A 18 10.86 -2.00 11.00
CA ALA A 18 11.88 -0.95 10.96
C ALA A 18 13.17 -1.41 10.25
N GLU A 19 13.63 -2.63 10.51
CA GLU A 19 14.84 -3.18 9.88
C GLU A 19 14.62 -3.56 8.41
N LYS A 20 13.40 -3.97 8.02
CA LYS A 20 13.04 -4.13 6.60
C LYS A 20 13.10 -2.76 5.90
N LEU A 21 12.35 -1.79 6.41
CA LEU A 21 12.27 -0.45 5.85
C LEU A 21 13.66 0.19 5.70
N LYS A 22 14.52 0.09 6.72
CA LYS A 22 15.87 0.64 6.67
C LYS A 22 16.72 -0.02 5.59
N ARG A 23 16.69 -1.35 5.47
CA ARG A 23 17.44 -2.10 4.44
C ARG A 23 16.98 -1.74 3.04
N ASP A 24 15.67 -1.69 2.83
CA ASP A 24 15.07 -1.34 1.54
C ASP A 24 15.39 0.11 1.14
N LEU A 25 15.41 1.05 2.09
CA LEU A 25 15.82 2.44 1.82
C LEU A 25 17.30 2.53 1.42
N VAL A 26 18.18 1.79 2.10
CA VAL A 26 19.61 1.74 1.74
C VAL A 26 19.81 1.16 0.35
N SER A 27 19.12 0.05 0.00
CA SER A 27 19.23 -0.56 -1.33
C SER A 27 18.71 0.35 -2.45
N GLN A 28 17.73 1.21 -2.14
CA GLN A 28 17.23 2.26 -3.04
C GLN A 28 18.14 3.50 -3.10
N GLY A 29 19.27 3.53 -2.39
CA GLY A 29 20.26 4.61 -2.44
C GLY A 29 19.95 5.80 -1.54
N PHE A 30 19.18 5.62 -0.46
CA PHE A 30 19.04 6.65 0.57
C PHE A 30 20.26 6.68 1.49
N SER A 31 20.67 7.87 1.91
CA SER A 31 21.62 8.05 3.02
C SER A 31 20.88 7.96 4.36
N ILE A 32 21.51 7.34 5.35
CA ILE A 32 20.92 7.14 6.68
C ILE A 32 21.64 8.00 7.73
N GLU A 33 20.86 8.70 8.53
CA GLU A 33 21.27 9.47 9.70
C GLU A 33 20.48 8.99 10.93
N LYS A 34 20.92 9.33 12.15
CA LYS A 34 20.18 9.02 13.39
C LYS A 34 20.03 10.26 14.28
N PRO A 35 19.10 11.17 13.96
CA PRO A 35 18.74 12.29 14.82
C PRO A 35 18.19 11.85 16.19
N VAL A 36 18.10 12.78 17.13
CA VAL A 36 17.55 12.53 18.47
C VAL A 36 16.09 12.05 18.38
N TYR A 37 15.73 11.08 19.22
CA TYR A 37 14.39 10.46 19.28
C TYR A 37 13.95 9.70 18.01
N THR A 38 14.89 9.40 17.10
CA THR A 38 14.62 8.61 15.90
C THR A 38 15.27 7.23 15.97
N LEU A 39 14.65 6.25 15.32
CA LEU A 39 15.34 5.02 14.96
C LEU A 39 16.31 5.29 13.82
N PHE A 40 15.86 6.01 12.80
CA PHE A 40 16.68 6.55 11.72
C PHE A 40 15.94 7.65 10.95
N GLN A 41 16.71 8.43 10.20
CA GLN A 41 16.26 9.31 9.14
C GLN A 41 16.95 8.91 7.84
N ALA A 42 16.19 8.70 6.78
CA ALA A 42 16.68 8.37 5.45
C ALA A 42 16.42 9.52 4.48
N LYS A 43 17.42 9.93 3.69
CA LYS A 43 17.31 11.02 2.72
C LYS A 43 17.77 10.58 1.34
N LYS A 44 17.05 11.01 0.31
CA LYS A 44 17.41 10.90 -1.11
C LYS A 44 16.92 12.17 -1.81
N SER A 45 17.48 12.51 -2.98
CA SER A 45 17.13 13.75 -3.68
C SER A 45 15.61 13.93 -3.79
N GLY A 46 15.07 14.96 -3.13
CA GLY A 46 13.64 15.29 -3.15
C GLY A 46 12.75 14.52 -2.17
N ILE A 47 13.29 13.64 -1.31
CA ILE A 47 12.51 12.88 -0.31
C ILE A 47 13.28 12.64 1.00
N SER A 48 12.56 12.76 2.12
CA SER A 48 13.05 12.46 3.48
C SER A 48 12.05 11.58 4.22
N VAL A 49 12.53 10.49 4.81
CA VAL A 49 11.74 9.49 5.55
C VAL A 49 12.30 9.40 6.96
N THR A 50 11.51 9.69 7.99
CA THR A 50 11.98 9.65 9.40
C THR A 50 11.12 8.73 10.23
N LEU A 51 11.73 7.71 10.83
CA LEU A 51 11.06 6.79 11.75
C LEU A 51 11.45 7.13 13.19
N TYR A 52 10.45 7.44 14.01
CA TYR A 52 10.62 7.76 15.42
C TYR A 52 10.59 6.50 16.29
N THR A 53 11.17 6.57 17.49
CA THR A 53 11.12 5.46 18.46
C THR A 53 9.69 5.10 18.90
N SER A 54 8.72 6.00 18.67
CA SER A 54 7.30 5.76 18.95
C SER A 54 6.58 4.93 17.88
N GLY A 55 7.24 4.57 16.76
CA GLY A 55 6.60 3.93 15.59
C GLY A 55 6.00 4.91 14.59
N LYS A 56 6.00 6.22 14.91
CA LYS A 56 5.58 7.26 13.97
C LYS A 56 6.57 7.35 12.81
N LEU A 57 6.07 7.34 11.58
CA LEU A 57 6.83 7.50 10.35
C LEU A 57 6.39 8.79 9.65
N THR A 58 7.33 9.65 9.28
CA THR A 58 7.07 10.85 8.48
C THR A 58 7.75 10.75 7.12
N VAL A 59 7.02 11.11 6.07
CA VAL A 59 7.52 11.16 4.68
C VAL A 59 7.28 12.56 4.14
N GLN A 60 8.35 13.21 3.68
CA GLN A 60 8.35 14.60 3.24
C GLN A 60 9.14 14.78 1.95
N GLY A 61 8.83 15.84 1.22
CA GLY A 61 9.52 16.21 -0.02
C GLY A 61 8.65 16.04 -1.27
N LYS A 62 9.20 16.42 -2.42
CA LYS A 62 8.52 16.41 -3.72
C LYS A 62 8.30 14.99 -4.26
N GLY A 63 9.17 14.04 -3.90
CA GLY A 63 9.07 12.63 -4.31
C GLY A 63 8.20 11.76 -3.39
N LYS A 64 7.51 12.34 -2.41
CA LYS A 64 6.74 11.57 -1.41
C LYS A 64 5.61 10.77 -2.05
N GLU A 65 4.86 11.32 -3.01
CA GLU A 65 3.71 10.63 -3.60
C GLU A 65 4.13 9.32 -4.27
N GLU A 66 5.16 9.36 -5.11
CA GLU A 66 5.67 8.17 -5.79
C GLU A 66 6.21 7.15 -4.79
N PHE A 67 6.99 7.59 -3.79
CA PHE A 67 7.50 6.69 -2.76
C PHE A 67 6.40 6.02 -1.95
N ILE A 68 5.36 6.77 -1.59
CA ILE A 68 4.25 6.22 -0.80
C ILE A 68 3.49 5.20 -1.65
N THR A 69 3.13 5.58 -2.89
CA THR A 69 2.30 4.77 -3.80
C THR A 69 2.99 3.47 -4.21
N TYR A 70 4.26 3.54 -4.62
CA TYR A 70 4.94 2.42 -5.27
C TYR A 70 5.77 1.56 -4.33
N TYR A 71 6.01 2.02 -3.10
CA TYR A 71 6.80 1.27 -2.13
C TYR A 71 6.14 1.22 -0.75
N LEU A 72 5.87 2.37 -0.10
CA LEU A 72 5.43 2.35 1.29
C LEU A 72 4.10 1.61 1.47
N GLU A 73 3.10 1.89 0.64
CA GLU A 73 1.80 1.22 0.66
C GLU A 73 1.89 -0.29 0.40
N PRO A 74 2.48 -0.77 -0.72
CA PRO A 74 2.54 -2.20 -1.00
C PRO A 74 3.50 -2.99 -0.08
N GLU A 75 4.66 -2.43 0.24
CA GLU A 75 5.77 -3.18 0.87
C GLU A 75 5.83 -3.07 2.39
N ILE A 76 5.19 -2.06 2.98
CA ILE A 76 5.28 -1.75 4.41
C ILE A 76 3.89 -1.64 5.06
N LEU A 77 2.95 -0.91 4.46
CA LEU A 77 1.63 -0.68 5.06
C LEU A 77 0.62 -1.78 4.72
N GLY A 78 0.80 -2.48 3.60
CA GLY A 78 -0.13 -3.51 3.11
C GLY A 78 -1.52 -2.96 2.75
N ASN A 79 -1.65 -1.64 2.55
CA ASN A 79 -2.91 -0.99 2.19
C ASN A 79 -2.66 0.27 1.36
N VAL A 80 -3.66 0.67 0.58
CA VAL A 80 -3.58 1.77 -0.40
C VAL A 80 -4.36 3.02 0.02
N SER A 81 -4.48 3.27 1.33
CA SER A 81 -5.32 4.33 1.89
C SER A 81 -4.84 5.76 1.57
N TYR A 82 -3.57 5.96 1.23
CA TYR A 82 -3.04 7.27 0.83
C TYR A 82 -3.25 7.54 -0.66
N SER A 83 -3.05 6.54 -1.52
CA SER A 83 -3.27 6.65 -2.95
C SER A 83 -4.75 6.64 -3.31
N TYR A 84 -5.52 5.83 -2.59
CA TYR A 84 -6.96 5.66 -2.74
C TYR A 84 -7.64 5.82 -1.37
N PRO A 85 -7.77 7.05 -0.86
CA PRO A 85 -8.42 7.32 0.43
C PRO A 85 -9.91 6.94 0.46
N HIS A 86 -10.50 6.79 -0.72
CA HIS A 86 -11.87 6.31 -0.93
C HIS A 86 -11.90 4.94 -1.59
N ALA A 87 -10.88 4.09 -1.38
CA ALA A 87 -10.98 2.66 -1.63
C ALA A 87 -11.96 1.99 -0.64
N GLU A 88 -13.14 2.57 -0.50
CA GLU A 88 -14.31 1.82 -0.07
C GLU A 88 -14.54 0.75 -1.13
N VAL A 89 -15.03 -0.42 -0.71
CA VAL A 89 -15.52 -1.40 -1.67
C VAL A 89 -16.64 -0.71 -2.43
N GLU A 90 -16.36 -0.26 -3.65
CA GLU A 90 -17.33 0.46 -4.45
C GLU A 90 -18.56 -0.43 -4.62
N LYS A 91 -19.67 -0.02 -4.01
CA LYS A 91 -20.87 -0.85 -3.91
C LYS A 91 -21.77 -0.82 -5.15
N HIS A 92 -21.26 -0.31 -6.27
CA HIS A 92 -21.98 -0.29 -7.55
C HIS A 92 -21.90 -1.63 -8.26
N ALA A 93 -22.97 -1.96 -8.99
CA ALA A 93 -23.04 -3.18 -9.78
C ALA A 93 -21.90 -3.27 -10.80
N ARG A 94 -21.27 -4.44 -10.88
CA ARG A 94 -20.08 -4.68 -11.71
C ARG A 94 -19.96 -6.14 -12.12
N ILE A 95 -19.20 -6.39 -13.18
CA ILE A 95 -18.79 -7.74 -13.60
C ILE A 95 -17.28 -7.87 -13.49
N GLY A 96 -16.81 -8.96 -12.87
CA GLY A 96 -15.41 -9.36 -12.83
C GLY A 96 -15.21 -10.67 -13.59
N ILE A 97 -14.06 -10.81 -14.26
CA ILE A 97 -13.70 -12.01 -15.03
C ILE A 97 -12.28 -12.42 -14.63
N ASP A 98 -12.05 -13.72 -14.47
CA ASP A 98 -10.73 -14.28 -14.18
C ASP A 98 -10.57 -15.67 -14.82
N GLU A 99 -9.32 -16.14 -14.95
CA GLU A 99 -8.99 -17.45 -15.49
C GLU A 99 -8.25 -18.38 -14.51
N ALA A 100 -8.52 -19.67 -14.60
CA ALA A 100 -7.81 -20.72 -13.88
C ALA A 100 -7.35 -21.82 -14.84
N GLY A 101 -6.18 -22.41 -14.58
CA GLY A 101 -5.62 -23.50 -15.38
C GLY A 101 -4.49 -23.11 -16.34
N LYS A 102 -4.08 -21.84 -16.40
CA LYS A 102 -3.00 -21.38 -17.31
C LYS A 102 -1.64 -22.01 -17.01
N GLY A 103 -1.40 -22.41 -15.76
CA GLY A 103 -0.14 -23.02 -15.30
C GLY A 103 -0.21 -24.55 -15.12
N ASP A 104 -1.37 -25.16 -15.36
CA ASP A 104 -1.56 -26.59 -15.14
C ASP A 104 -1.12 -27.39 -16.37
N TYR A 105 -0.35 -28.46 -16.14
CA TYR A 105 0.13 -29.33 -17.23
C TYR A 105 -1.01 -30.19 -17.84
N PHE A 106 -2.01 -30.53 -17.03
CA PHE A 106 -3.21 -31.25 -17.45
C PHE A 106 -4.45 -30.47 -17.06
N GLY A 107 -5.45 -30.47 -17.94
CA GLY A 107 -6.75 -29.85 -17.70
C GLY A 107 -7.04 -28.69 -18.67
N PRO A 108 -8.29 -28.22 -18.72
CA PRO A 108 -8.68 -27.09 -19.55
C PRO A 108 -8.32 -25.75 -18.88
N LEU A 109 -8.17 -24.71 -19.70
CA LEU A 109 -8.24 -23.33 -19.23
C LEU A 109 -9.71 -22.96 -19.01
N CYS A 110 -10.07 -22.61 -17.78
CA CYS A 110 -11.41 -22.21 -17.40
C CYS A 110 -11.46 -20.69 -17.19
N ILE A 111 -12.46 -20.03 -17.77
CA ILE A 111 -12.72 -18.60 -17.55
C ILE A 111 -14.04 -18.47 -16.79
N GLY A 112 -14.03 -17.76 -15.67
CA GLY A 112 -15.20 -17.48 -14.85
C GLY A 112 -15.53 -16.00 -14.86
N GLY A 113 -16.82 -15.67 -15.00
CA GLY A 113 -17.33 -14.31 -14.86
C GLY A 113 -18.39 -14.24 -13.76
N LEU A 114 -18.31 -13.23 -12.90
CA LEU A 114 -19.29 -12.97 -11.84
C LEU A 114 -19.83 -11.56 -11.98
N TYR A 115 -21.13 -11.44 -12.19
CA TYR A 115 -21.85 -10.18 -12.04
C TYR A 115 -22.33 -10.05 -10.59
N VAL A 116 -22.08 -8.88 -10.01
CA VAL A 116 -22.46 -8.53 -8.65
C VAL A 116 -23.39 -7.33 -8.73
N ASN A 117 -24.63 -7.48 -8.24
CA ASN A 117 -25.69 -6.50 -8.41
C ASN A 117 -25.76 -5.49 -7.24
N GLY A 118 -24.63 -4.82 -7.00
CA GLY A 118 -24.55 -3.74 -6.01
C GLY A 118 -24.35 -4.23 -4.57
N GLU A 119 -24.76 -3.41 -3.61
CA GLU A 119 -24.39 -3.49 -2.18
C GLU A 119 -24.71 -4.83 -1.52
N GLU A 120 -25.90 -5.40 -1.70
CA GLU A 120 -26.32 -6.62 -1.00
C GLU A 120 -25.46 -7.84 -1.39
N ASP A 121 -25.21 -8.03 -2.70
CA ASP A 121 -24.36 -9.12 -3.19
C ASP A 121 -22.91 -8.93 -2.74
N ILE A 122 -22.41 -7.69 -2.74
CA ILE A 122 -21.06 -7.37 -2.28
C ILE A 122 -20.90 -7.71 -0.80
N GLU A 123 -21.84 -7.30 0.04
CA GLU A 123 -21.78 -7.61 1.48
C GLU A 123 -21.88 -9.11 1.76
N ARG A 124 -22.70 -9.83 0.98
CA ARG A 124 -22.76 -11.29 1.05
C ARG A 124 -21.42 -11.93 0.70
N LEU A 125 -20.79 -11.50 -0.40
CA LEU A 125 -19.49 -12.03 -0.83
C LEU A 125 -18.39 -11.74 0.21
N LEU A 126 -18.37 -10.53 0.79
CA LEU A 126 -17.44 -10.18 1.87
C LEU A 126 -17.64 -11.05 3.11
N LYS A 127 -18.89 -11.31 3.52
CA LYS A 127 -19.21 -12.22 4.64
C LYS A 127 -18.80 -13.67 4.37
N LEU A 128 -18.84 -14.10 3.11
CA LEU A 128 -18.37 -15.42 2.70
C LEU A 128 -16.83 -15.53 2.72
N GLY A 129 -16.10 -14.43 2.91
CA GLY A 129 -14.65 -14.45 2.97
C GLY A 129 -14.00 -14.79 1.62
N VAL A 130 -14.61 -14.39 0.50
CA VAL A 130 -14.05 -14.67 -0.85
C VAL A 130 -12.72 -13.96 -1.14
N LYS A 131 -12.30 -13.07 -0.22
CA LYS A 131 -11.00 -12.41 -0.22
C LYS A 131 -10.24 -12.90 1.01
N ASP A 132 -9.24 -13.75 0.77
CA ASP A 132 -8.28 -14.22 1.77
C ASP A 132 -7.29 -13.12 2.18
#